data_AF-A0A2V6SC35-F1
#
_entry.id   AF-A0A2V6SC35-F1
#
_cell.length_a   1.000
_cell.length_b   1.000
_cell.length_c   1.000
_cell.angle_alpha   90.00
_cell.angle_beta   90.00
_cell.angle_gamma   90.00
#
_symmetry.space_group_name_H-M   'P 1'
#
loop_
_entity.id
_entity.type
_entity.pdbx_description
1 polymer ?
#
loop_
_entity_poly.entity_id
_entity_poly.type
_entity_poly.pdbx_seq_one_letter_code
_entity_poly.pdbx_strand_id
1 'polypeptide(L)' 'MRRLSTVFLVCFLALVAGLGGAITWKVRGRRQPPAPPPSTAQADYQIKEIHINETLAGNLRWTLDADQAEVFDRDQ' A
#
# COMPACT_ATOMS: atom_id res chain seq x y z
N MET A 1 -25.90 39.14 -34.26
CA MET A 1 -25.97 38.40 -32.99
C MET A 1 -25.85 36.88 -33.15
N ARG A 2 -26.63 36.20 -34.01
CA ARG A 2 -26.53 34.73 -34.21
C ARG A 2 -25.15 34.22 -34.64
N ARG A 3 -24.48 34.87 -35.60
CA ARG A 3 -23.16 34.44 -36.11
C ARG A 3 -22.05 34.53 -35.05
N LEU A 4 -22.03 35.58 -34.24
CA LEU A 4 -21.09 35.70 -33.12
C LEU A 4 -21.33 34.59 -32.09
N SER A 5 -22.59 34.34 -31.73
CA SER A 5 -22.96 33.27 -30.80
C SER A 5 -22.52 31.88 -31.28
N THR A 6 -22.61 31.60 -32.58
CA THR A 6 -22.14 30.33 -33.14
C THR A 6 -20.61 30.21 -33.07
N VAL A 7 -19.88 31.29 -33.34
CA VAL A 7 -18.41 31.29 -33.23
C VAL A 7 -17.97 31.06 -31.79
N PHE A 8 -18.59 31.74 -30.83
CA PHE A 8 -18.31 31.53 -29.41
C PHE A 8 -18.61 30.10 -28.96
N LEU A 9 -19.73 29.52 -29.42
CA LEU A 9 -20.08 28.13 -29.12
C LEU A 9 -19.03 27.16 -29.67
N VAL A 10 -18.59 27.35 -30.92
CA VAL A 10 -17.57 26.49 -31.54
C VAL A 10 -16.23 26.61 -30.81
N CYS A 11 -15.79 27.83 -30.48
CA CYS A 11 -14.57 28.04 -29.70
C CYS A 11 -14.66 27.39 -28.31
N PHE A 12 -15.82 27.51 -27.65
CA PHE A 12 -16.06 26.89 -26.35
C PHE A 12 -15.98 25.36 -26.42
N LEU A 13 -16.65 24.75 -27.40
CA LEU A 13 -16.60 23.30 -27.60
C LEU A 13 -15.19 22.81 -27.93
N ALA A 14 -14.44 23.53 -28.76
CA ALA A 14 -13.05 23.21 -29.07
C ALA A 14 -12.15 23.25 -27.83
N LEU A 15 -12.35 24.24 -26.96
CA LEU A 15 -11.61 24.40 -25.72
C LEU A 15 -11.94 23.27 -24.72
N VAL A 16 -13.23 22.92 -24.58
CA VAL A 16 -13.67 21.80 -23.74
C VAL A 16 -13.09 20.47 -24.25
N ALA A 17 -13.12 20.23 -25.56
CA ALA A 17 -12.54 19.02 -26.16
C ALA A 17 -11.03 18.95 -25.96
N GLY A 18 -10.32 20.07 -26.14
CA GLY A 18 -8.87 20.15 -25.93
C GLY A 18 -8.48 19.88 -24.47
N LEU A 19 -9.17 20.50 -23.50
CA LEU A 19 -8.95 20.26 -22.08
C LEU A 19 -9.29 18.82 -21.67
N GLY A 20 -10.43 18.29 -22.13
CA GLY A 20 -10.83 16.92 -21.88
C GLY A 20 -9.81 15.90 -22.42
N GLY A 21 -9.31 16.14 -23.64
CA GLY A 21 -8.24 15.33 -24.24
C GLY A 21 -6.94 15.37 -23.44
N ALA A 22 -6.50 16.56 -23.03
CA ALA A 22 -5.27 16.72 -22.24
C ALA A 22 -5.37 16.01 -20.87
N ILE A 23 -6.51 16.13 -20.18
CA ILE A 23 -6.75 15.49 -18.89
C ILE A 23 -6.77 13.98 -19.04
N THR A 24 -7.51 13.45 -20.01
CA THR A 24 -7.60 11.99 -20.24
C THR A 24 -6.25 11.38 -20.59
N TRP A 25 -5.43 12.07 -21.39
CA TRP A 25 -4.09 11.61 -21.73
C TRP A 25 -3.17 11.58 -20.50
N LYS A 26 -3.21 12.63 -19.67
CA LYS A 26 -2.44 12.73 -18.43
C LYS A 26 -2.87 11.68 -17.39
N VAL A 27 -4.17 11.42 -17.25
CA VAL A 27 -4.70 10.40 -16.33
C VAL A 27 -4.34 8.99 -16.80
N ARG A 28 -4.41 8.73 -18.11
CA ARG A 28 -4.06 7.42 -18.67
C ARG A 28 -2.55 7.12 -18.53
N GLY A 29 -1.69 8.13 -18.69
CA GLY A 29 -0.25 8.01 -18.43
C GLY A 29 0.13 7.89 -16.95
N ARG A 30 -0.77 8.29 -16.04
CA ARG A 30 -0.60 8.18 -14.57
C ARG A 30 -1.26 6.95 -13.96
N ARG A 31 -1.70 5.98 -14.77
CA ARG A 31 -2.07 4.65 -14.26
C ARG A 31 -0.79 3.93 -13.83
N GLN A 32 -0.21 4.41 -12.73
CA GLN A 32 0.77 3.70 -11.96
C GLN A 32 0.14 2.34 -11.63
N PRO A 33 0.81 1.21 -11.88
CA PRO A 33 0.33 -0.07 -11.39
C PRO A 33 0.03 0.06 -9.89
N PRO A 34 -1.07 -0.55 -9.40
CA PRO A 34 -1.39 -0.51 -7.98
C PRO A 34 -0.13 -0.90 -7.20
N ALA A 35 0.22 -0.07 -6.21
CA ALA A 35 1.36 -0.37 -5.36
C ALA A 35 1.19 -1.81 -4.84
N PRO A 36 2.26 -2.63 -4.87
CA PRO A 36 2.16 -3.96 -4.29
C PRO A 36 1.65 -3.81 -2.85
N PRO A 37 0.76 -4.72 -2.40
CA PRO A 37 0.30 -4.67 -1.02
C PRO A 37 1.53 -4.62 -0.10
N PRO A 38 1.48 -3.86 1.00
CA PRO A 38 2.57 -3.90 1.96
C PRO A 38 2.80 -5.36 2.31
N SER A 39 4.02 -5.85 2.10
CA SER A 39 4.42 -7.17 2.58
C SER A 39 4.18 -7.12 4.08
N THR A 40 3.08 -7.72 4.54
CA THR A 40 2.89 -8.00 5.96
C THR A 40 4.13 -8.82 6.30
N ALA A 41 5.00 -8.28 7.15
CA ALA A 41 6.18 -8.99 7.62
C ALA A 41 5.68 -10.35 8.11
N GLN A 42 5.86 -11.37 7.28
CA GLN A 42 5.41 -12.70 7.58
C GLN A 42 6.45 -13.23 8.54
N ALA A 43 6.03 -13.55 9.76
CA ALA A 43 6.95 -14.11 10.74
C ALA A 43 7.61 -15.34 10.13
N ASP A 44 8.93 -15.41 10.22
CA ASP A 44 9.71 -16.54 9.72
C ASP A 44 9.31 -17.82 10.44
N TYR A 45 8.94 -17.69 11.72
CA TYR A 45 8.41 -18.78 12.53
C TYR A 45 7.20 -18.32 13.33
N GLN A 46 6.11 -19.10 13.25
CA GLN A 46 4.96 -19.01 14.13
C GLN A 46 4.91 -20.27 15.00
N ILE A 47 5.09 -20.07 16.30
CA ILE A 47 5.11 -21.14 17.30
C ILE A 47 3.83 -21.04 18.11
N LYS A 48 3.08 -22.13 18.18
CA LYS A 48 1.89 -22.23 19.02
C LYS A 48 2.27 -22.96 20.29
N GLU A 49 1.89 -22.40 21.44
CA GLU A 49 2.14 -22.89 22.78
C GLU A 49 3.64 -23.01 23.09
N ILE A 50 4.19 -22.00 23.76
CA ILE A 50 5.60 -21.89 24.09
C ILE A 50 5.80 -21.89 25.60
N HIS A 51 6.69 -22.77 26.06
CA HIS A 51 7.13 -22.89 27.45
C HIS A 51 8.65 -22.82 27.50
N ILE A 52 9.21 -21.72 28.01
CA ILE A 52 10.66 -21.48 28.12
C ILE A 52 11.03 -21.37 29.59
N ASN A 53 12.06 -22.11 30.00
CA ASN A 53 12.67 -21.98 31.32
C ASN A 53 14.10 -21.49 31.18
N GLU A 54 14.42 -20.34 31.76
CA GLU A 54 15.81 -19.88 31.88
C GLU A 54 16.38 -20.31 33.23
N THR A 55 17.56 -20.93 33.19
CA THR A 55 18.31 -21.28 34.39
C THR A 55 19.63 -20.51 34.44
N LEU A 56 20.01 -20.04 35.62
CA LEU A 56 21.29 -19.41 35.89
C LEU A 56 22.01 -20.20 36.99
N ALA A 57 23.21 -20.71 36.69
CA ALA A 57 24.00 -21.54 37.60
C ALA A 57 23.22 -22.75 38.18
N GLY A 58 22.36 -23.37 37.35
CA GLY A 58 21.56 -24.53 37.75
C GLY A 58 20.28 -24.21 38.52
N ASN A 59 20.02 -22.93 38.84
CA ASN A 59 18.77 -22.51 39.47
C ASN A 59 17.82 -21.91 38.43
N LEU A 60 16.52 -22.23 38.53
CA LEU A 60 15.48 -21.59 37.71
C LEU A 60 15.45 -20.09 38.00
N ARG A 61 15.61 -19.28 36.96
CA ARG A 61 15.58 -17.82 37.05
C ARG A 61 14.22 -17.27 36.65
N TRP A 62 13.65 -17.74 35.54
CA TRP A 62 12.29 -17.40 35.12
C TRP A 62 11.71 -18.46 34.18
N THR A 63 10.39 -18.42 34.06
CA THR A 63 9.60 -19.21 33.11
C THR A 63 8.74 -18.28 32.27
N LEU A 64 8.69 -18.53 30.97
CA LEU A 64 7.80 -17.86 30.02
C LEU A 64 6.85 -18.89 29.45
N ASP A 65 5.56 -18.66 29.67
CA ASP A 65 4.44 -19.40 29.11
C ASP A 65 3.63 -18.47 28.21
N ALA A 66 3.45 -18.83 26.94
CA ALA A 66 2.59 -18.08 26.04
C ALA A 66 1.87 -18.99 25.05
N ASP A 67 0.66 -18.60 24.65
CA ASP A 67 -0.14 -19.38 23.70
C ASP A 67 0.43 -19.30 22.27
N GLN A 68 1.13 -18.21 21.94
CA GLN A 68 1.70 -17.95 20.63
C GLN A 68 2.98 -17.12 20.71
N ALA A 69 3.93 -17.40 19.83
CA ALA A 69 5.13 -16.61 19.60
C ALA A 69 5.42 -16.46 18.10
N GLU A 70 5.83 -15.27 17.69
CA GLU A 70 6.23 -14.95 16.33
C GLU A 70 7.68 -14.49 16.33
N VAL A 71 8.51 -15.11 15.48
CA VAL A 71 9.93 -14.74 15.31
C VAL A 71 10.09 -14.05 13.97
N PHE A 72 10.71 -12.87 14.00
CA PHE A 72 11.04 -12.08 12.82
C PHE A 72 12.55 -11.97 12.73
N ASP A 73 13.16 -12.70 11.80
CA ASP A 73 14.59 -12.60 11.52
C ASP A 73 14.79 -11.52 10.45
N ARG A 74 15.44 -10.41 10.81
CA ARG A 74 15.62 -9.26 9.91
C ARG A 74 16.90 -9.36 9.06
N ASP A 75 17.65 -10.45 9.17
CA ASP A 75 19.01 -10.57 8.63
C ASP A 75 19.15 -11.57 7.46
N GLN A 76 18.09 -11.88 6.70
CA GLN A 76 18.19 -12.59 5.41
C GLN A 76 18.38 -11.65 4.20
#